data_AF-A0A2U3RBW8-F1
#
_entry.id   AF-A0A2U3RBW8-F1
#
_cell.length_a   1.000
_cell.length_b   1.000
_cell.length_c   1.000
_cell.angle_alpha   90.00
_cell.angle_beta   90.00
_cell.angle_gamma   90.00
#
_symmetry.space_group_name_H-M   'P 1'
#
loop_
_entity.id
_entity.type
_entity.pdbx_description
1 polymer ?
#
loop_
_entity_poly.entity_id
_entity_poly.type
_entity_poly.pdbx_seq_one_letter_code
_entity_poly.pdbx_strand_id
1 'polypeptide(L)'
;MFMILISHLSTVDASPTGFLWYNDKHDHELNNSSSKLMSWAHDHRIEELKEQFNRAQRIALDNPTLENVITAQRLQKQIMEKAHKFATMWQLATLLDYQLINANEPANSLHRKLYQEKSEQKNDSKLSKTLLKTVN
;
A
#
# COMPACT_ATOMS: atom_id res chain seq x y z
N MET A 1 35.50 -34.04 -58.07
CA MET A 1 35.95 -32.64 -57.93
C MET A 1 35.00 -31.93 -56.99
N PHE A 2 35.54 -31.60 -55.81
CA PHE A 2 35.07 -30.70 -54.74
C PHE A 2 33.65 -30.81 -54.14
N MET A 3 33.65 -31.41 -52.94
CA MET A 3 32.69 -31.27 -51.85
C MET A 3 32.43 -29.78 -51.52
N ILE A 4 31.16 -29.41 -51.39
CA ILE A 4 30.75 -28.09 -50.88
C ILE A 4 31.06 -28.07 -49.38
N LEU A 5 32.14 -27.36 -49.03
CA LEU A 5 32.54 -27.06 -47.66
C LEU A 5 31.63 -25.97 -47.11
N ILE A 6 30.62 -26.34 -46.31
CA ILE A 6 29.84 -25.37 -45.53
C ILE A 6 30.74 -24.95 -44.36
N SER A 7 31.43 -23.82 -44.52
CA SER A 7 32.17 -23.18 -43.44
C SER A 7 31.19 -22.86 -42.31
N HIS A 8 31.40 -23.48 -41.15
CA HIS A 8 30.73 -23.09 -39.91
C HIS A 8 30.92 -21.60 -39.69
N LEU A 9 29.82 -20.85 -39.67
CA LEU A 9 29.77 -19.50 -39.14
C LEU A 9 30.09 -19.61 -37.65
N SER A 10 31.34 -19.39 -37.27
CA SER A 10 31.72 -19.23 -35.87
C SER A 10 31.00 -18.00 -35.35
N THR A 11 29.86 -18.21 -34.70
CA THR A 11 29.28 -17.23 -33.80
C THR A 11 30.30 -17.05 -32.69
N VAL A 12 31.14 -16.02 -32.82
CA VAL A 12 31.85 -15.47 -31.68
C VAL A 12 30.77 -15.15 -30.66
N ASP A 13 30.79 -15.86 -29.51
CA ASP A 13 29.99 -15.55 -28.33
C ASP A 13 30.42 -14.17 -27.81
N ALA A 14 30.02 -13.13 -28.55
CA ALA A 14 30.06 -11.77 -28.06
C ALA A 14 28.86 -11.63 -27.12
N SER A 15 29.04 -12.08 -25.88
CA SER A 15 28.20 -11.66 -24.76
C SER A 15 28.06 -10.13 -24.86
N PRO A 16 26.84 -9.57 -24.87
CA PRO A 16 26.65 -8.14 -25.02
C PRO A 16 27.29 -7.41 -23.83
N THR A 17 28.41 -6.73 -24.08
CA THR A 17 29.08 -5.86 -23.11
C THR A 17 28.28 -4.54 -23.01
N GLY A 18 27.15 -4.58 -22.32
CA GLY A 18 26.28 -3.43 -22.08
C GLY A 18 25.75 -3.37 -20.65
N PHE A 19 25.04 -2.30 -20.30
CA PHE A 19 24.38 -2.14 -19.00
C PHE A 19 23.14 -3.07 -18.92
N LEU A 20 23.35 -4.30 -18.45
CA LEU A 20 22.31 -5.33 -18.29
C LEU A 20 21.67 -5.21 -16.89
N TRP A 21 20.80 -4.21 -16.68
CA TRP A 21 20.13 -3.96 -15.39
C TRP A 21 19.31 -5.15 -14.85
N TYR A 22 18.99 -6.13 -15.71
CA TYR A 22 18.28 -7.36 -15.37
C TYR A 22 19.19 -8.52 -14.91
N ASN A 23 20.52 -8.40 -15.10
CA ASN A 23 21.50 -9.38 -14.60
C ASN A 23 22.14 -8.98 -13.28
N ASP A 24 21.83 -7.78 -12.77
CA ASP A 24 22.34 -7.33 -11.49
C ASP A 24 21.62 -8.10 -10.37
N LYS A 25 22.31 -9.07 -9.78
CA LYS A 25 21.82 -9.75 -8.58
C LYS A 25 21.93 -8.75 -7.45
N HIS A 26 20.81 -8.11 -7.14
CA HIS A 26 20.69 -7.28 -5.93
C HIS A 26 20.68 -8.18 -4.69
N ASP A 27 21.83 -8.77 -4.37
CA ASP A 27 22.07 -9.45 -3.10
C ASP A 27 22.32 -8.37 -2.04
N HIS A 28 21.30 -7.56 -1.77
CA HIS A 28 21.26 -6.77 -0.54
C HIS A 28 20.74 -7.66 0.58
N GLU A 29 21.61 -8.50 1.13
CA GLU A 29 21.39 -9.01 2.48
C GLU A 29 21.41 -7.82 3.44
N LEU A 30 20.24 -7.26 3.71
CA LEU A 30 20.03 -6.38 4.85
C LEU A 30 20.33 -7.22 6.10
N ASN A 31 21.51 -7.01 6.66
CA ASN A 31 21.92 -7.48 7.97
C ASN A 31 20.73 -7.41 8.97
N ASN A 32 20.26 -8.59 9.41
CA ASN A 32 19.13 -8.78 10.32
C ASN A 32 19.26 -8.03 11.66
N SER A 33 20.47 -7.60 12.06
CA SER A 33 20.67 -6.79 13.27
C SER A 33 20.34 -5.32 13.06
N SER A 34 20.58 -4.77 11.85
CA SER A 34 20.24 -3.38 11.52
C SER A 34 18.73 -3.19 11.39
N SER A 35 18.04 -4.12 10.72
CA SER A 35 16.58 -4.08 10.56
C SER A 35 15.84 -4.18 11.89
N LYS A 36 16.32 -5.01 12.83
CA LYS A 36 15.72 -5.18 14.16
C LYS A 36 15.88 -3.95 15.05
N LEU A 37 17.04 -3.30 15.00
CA LEU A 37 17.32 -2.07 15.77
C LEU A 37 16.52 -0.88 15.21
N MET A 38 16.36 -0.81 13.88
CA MET A 38 15.52 0.20 13.24
C MET A 38 14.02 -0.02 13.50
N SER A 39 13.53 -1.26 13.53
CA SER A 39 12.13 -1.57 13.86
C SER A 39 11.75 -1.04 15.25
N TRP A 40 12.55 -1.37 16.28
CA TRP A 40 12.27 -0.92 17.66
C TRP A 40 12.29 0.60 17.80
N ALA A 41 13.21 1.27 17.10
CA ALA A 41 13.29 2.73 17.11
C ALA A 41 12.09 3.40 16.41
N HIS A 42 11.50 2.79 15.39
CA HIS A 42 10.32 3.33 14.71
C HIS A 42 9.05 3.15 15.54
N ASP A 43 8.87 1.97 16.15
CA ASP A 43 7.73 1.69 17.01
C ASP A 43 7.70 2.65 18.21
N HIS A 44 8.87 2.88 18.83
CA HIS A 44 9.00 3.82 19.94
C HIS A 44 8.63 5.26 19.56
N ARG A 45 9.04 5.74 18.37
CA ARG A 45 8.78 7.13 17.94
C ARG A 45 7.31 7.43 17.69
N ILE A 46 6.56 6.46 17.16
CA ILE A 46 5.12 6.63 16.92
C ILE A 46 4.37 6.63 18.24
N GLU A 47 4.73 5.74 19.17
CA GLU A 47 4.08 5.66 20.47
C GLU A 47 4.39 6.89 21.33
N GLU A 48 5.64 7.35 21.31
CA GLU A 48 6.05 8.59 21.97
C GLU A 48 5.24 9.81 21.48
N LEU A 49 5.04 9.94 20.16
CA LEU A 49 4.26 11.04 19.59
C LEU A 49 2.80 11.01 20.04
N LYS A 50 2.19 9.82 20.14
CA LYS A 50 0.84 9.65 20.68
C LYS A 50 0.77 10.02 22.15
N GLU A 51 1.74 9.56 22.94
CA GLU A 51 1.82 9.90 24.37
C GLU A 51 1.95 11.41 24.58
N GLN A 52 2.82 12.08 23.83
CA GLN A 52 3.00 13.53 23.89
C GLN A 52 1.69 14.25 23.57
N PHE A 53 0.99 13.83 22.52
CA PHE A 53 -0.32 14.38 22.18
C PHE A 53 -1.35 14.17 23.30
N ASN A 54 -1.45 12.95 23.82
CA ASN A 54 -2.39 12.62 24.91
C ASN A 54 -2.10 13.45 26.17
N ARG A 55 -0.82 13.67 26.52
CA ARG A 55 -0.42 14.53 27.63
C ARG A 55 -0.81 15.99 27.40
N ALA A 56 -0.50 16.52 26.21
CA ALA A 56 -0.86 17.90 25.86
C ALA A 56 -2.38 18.11 25.85
N GLN A 57 -3.15 17.13 25.37
CA GLN A 57 -4.60 17.16 25.41
C GLN A 57 -5.15 17.18 26.82
N ARG A 58 -4.64 16.34 27.74
CA ARG A 58 -5.04 16.35 29.16
C ARG A 58 -4.77 17.70 29.81
N ILE A 59 -3.56 18.25 29.61
CA ILE A 59 -3.18 19.57 30.14
C ILE A 59 -4.10 20.67 29.60
N ALA A 60 -4.43 20.63 28.31
CA ALA A 60 -5.34 21.61 27.70
C ALA A 60 -6.80 21.47 28.18
N LEU A 61 -7.23 20.25 28.52
CA LEU A 61 -8.56 20.00 29.09
C LEU A 61 -8.65 20.44 30.56
N ASP A 62 -7.60 20.18 31.34
CA ASP A 62 -7.53 20.56 32.76
C ASP A 62 -7.32 22.09 32.92
N ASN A 63 -6.51 22.70 32.05
CA ASN A 63 -6.25 24.13 32.02
C ASN A 63 -6.27 24.68 30.58
N PRO A 64 -7.42 25.20 30.11
CA PRO A 64 -7.60 25.66 28.74
C PRO A 64 -6.96 27.03 28.48
N THR A 65 -5.64 27.09 28.57
CA THR A 65 -4.82 28.25 28.18
C THR A 65 -4.54 28.20 26.68
N LEU A 66 -4.47 29.37 26.03
CA LEU A 66 -4.15 29.49 24.60
C LEU A 66 -2.87 28.73 24.23
N GLU A 67 -1.83 28.82 25.05
CA GLU A 67 -0.56 28.12 24.85
C GLU A 67 -0.73 26.59 24.84
N ASN A 68 -1.46 26.04 25.81
CA ASN A 68 -1.72 24.60 25.92
C ASN A 68 -2.53 24.06 24.74
N VAL A 69 -3.50 24.84 24.27
CA VAL A 69 -4.30 24.47 23.09
C VAL A 69 -3.43 24.50 21.83
N ILE A 70 -2.57 25.51 21.67
CA ILE A 70 -1.64 25.60 20.53
C ILE A 70 -0.66 24.42 20.51
N THR A 71 -0.12 24.00 21.65
CA THR A 71 0.81 22.86 21.71
C THR A 71 0.11 21.55 21.32
N ALA A 72 -1.09 21.30 21.84
CA ALA A 72 -1.90 20.14 21.44
C ALA A 72 -2.23 20.16 19.93
N GLN A 73 -2.62 21.32 19.40
CA GLN A 73 -2.94 21.48 17.97
C GLN A 73 -1.72 21.25 17.08
N ARG A 74 -0.52 21.69 17.48
CA ARG A 74 0.73 21.44 16.75
C ARG A 74 1.05 19.94 16.69
N LEU A 75 0.91 19.23 17.81
CA LEU A 75 1.11 17.78 17.87
C LEU A 75 0.09 17.03 17.01
N GLN A 76 -1.18 17.44 17.05
CA GLN A 76 -2.22 16.91 16.18
C GLN A 76 -1.87 17.08 14.69
N LYS A 77 -1.38 18.27 14.30
CA LYS A 77 -0.96 18.53 12.92
C LYS A 77 0.14 17.56 12.47
N GLN A 78 1.14 17.31 13.31
CA GLN A 78 2.22 16.36 12.99
C GLN A 78 1.71 14.93 12.82
N ILE A 79 0.78 14.49 13.69
CA ILE A 79 0.14 13.17 13.57
C ILE A 79 -0.63 13.09 12.24
N MET A 80 -1.38 14.14 11.89
CA MET A 80 -2.18 14.16 10.67
C MET A 80 -1.33 14.17 9.40
N GLU A 81 -0.21 14.90 9.37
CA GLU A 81 0.74 14.87 8.25
C GLU A 81 1.35 13.48 8.04
N LYS A 82 1.70 12.78 9.12
CA LYS A 82 2.21 11.40 9.05
C LYS A 82 1.13 10.44 8.56
N ALA A 83 -0.09 10.55 9.10
CA ALA A 83 -1.23 9.75 8.68
C ALA A 83 -1.56 9.98 7.20
N HIS A 84 -1.45 11.21 6.70
CA HIS A 84 -1.68 11.52 5.29
C HIS A 84 -0.66 10.83 4.39
N LYS A 85 0.63 10.90 4.71
CA LYS A 85 1.69 10.20 3.95
C LYS A 85 1.49 8.68 3.97
N PHE A 86 1.05 8.14 5.10
CA PHE A 86 0.70 6.74 5.20
C PHE A 86 -0.50 6.39 4.31
N ALA A 87 -1.57 7.19 4.36
CA ALA A 87 -2.77 6.95 3.56
C ALA A 87 -2.49 6.97 2.04
N THR A 88 -1.66 7.90 1.56
CA THR A 88 -1.28 7.95 0.14
C THR A 88 -0.48 6.72 -0.28
N MET A 89 0.48 6.28 0.55
CA MET A 89 1.25 5.07 0.30
C MET A 89 0.39 3.81 0.40
N TRP A 90 -0.54 3.78 1.35
CA TRP A 90 -1.50 2.70 1.51
C TRP A 90 -2.40 2.55 0.28
N GLN A 91 -2.91 3.67 -0.24
CA GLN A 91 -3.68 3.69 -1.48
C GLN A 91 -2.85 3.17 -2.66
N LEU A 92 -1.60 3.63 -2.80
CA LEU A 92 -0.70 3.16 -3.85
C LEU A 92 -0.41 1.66 -3.71
N ALA A 93 -0.11 1.17 -2.51
CA ALA A 93 0.13 -0.24 -2.26
C ALA A 93 -1.11 -1.08 -2.61
N THR A 94 -2.30 -0.59 -2.27
CA THR A 94 -3.56 -1.24 -2.66
C THR A 94 -3.73 -1.30 -4.18
N LEU A 95 -3.25 -0.30 -4.94
CA LEU A 95 -3.32 -0.32 -6.40
C LEU A 95 -2.29 -1.26 -7.04
N LEU A 96 -1.12 -1.41 -6.44
CA LEU A 96 -0.02 -2.22 -6.97
C LEU A 96 -0.13 -3.70 -6.61
N ASP A 97 -0.63 -4.00 -5.42
CA ASP A 97 -0.77 -5.36 -4.93
C ASP A 97 -2.21 -5.86 -5.09
N TYR A 98 -2.43 -6.71 -6.09
CA TYR A 98 -3.74 -7.29 -6.39
C TYR A 98 -4.27 -8.22 -5.28
N GLN A 99 -3.41 -8.72 -4.37
CA GLN A 99 -3.84 -9.58 -3.27
C GLN A 99 -4.53 -8.80 -2.14
N LEU A 100 -4.19 -7.51 -2.01
CA LEU A 100 -4.83 -6.59 -1.08
C LEU A 100 -6.19 -6.09 -1.61
N ILE A 101 -6.49 -6.33 -2.89
CA ILE A 101 -7.78 -6.07 -3.52
C ILE A 101 -8.60 -7.37 -3.45
N ASN A 102 -9.89 -7.27 -3.14
CA ASN A 102 -10.79 -8.42 -3.29
C ASN A 102 -10.76 -8.87 -4.75
N ALA A 103 -10.22 -10.06 -5.05
CA ALA A 103 -10.10 -10.58 -6.41
C ALA A 103 -11.45 -10.64 -7.16
N ASN A 104 -12.57 -10.56 -6.43
CA ASN A 104 -13.93 -10.56 -6.97
C ASN A 104 -14.52 -9.16 -7.20
N GLU A 105 -13.80 -8.07 -6.87
CA GLU A 105 -14.25 -6.69 -7.07
C GLU A 105 -13.29 -5.96 -8.01
N PRO A 106 -13.79 -5.33 -9.09
CA PRO A 106 -12.90 -4.72 -10.07
C PRO A 106 -12.15 -3.51 -9.46
N ALA A 107 -10.83 -3.52 -9.58
CA ALA A 107 -9.93 -2.48 -9.07
C ALA A 107 -10.18 -1.08 -9.68
N ASN A 108 -10.72 -1.04 -10.90
CA ASN A 108 -11.05 0.21 -11.59
C ASN A 108 -12.30 0.86 -10.95
N SER A 109 -12.17 2.13 -10.53
CA SER A 109 -13.24 2.89 -9.85
C SER A 109 -14.54 3.01 -10.65
N LEU A 110 -14.47 3.08 -11.99
CA LEU A 110 -15.66 3.09 -12.85
C LEU A 110 -16.34 1.71 -12.87
N HIS A 111 -15.55 0.65 -13.00
CA HIS A 111 -16.08 -0.72 -12.98
C HIS A 111 -16.62 -1.10 -11.60
N ARG A 112 -16.05 -0.56 -10.52
CA ARG A 112 -16.52 -0.78 -9.15
C ARG A 112 -17.94 -0.27 -8.95
N LYS A 113 -18.24 0.96 -9.40
CA LYS A 113 -19.59 1.52 -9.34
C LYS A 113 -20.61 0.67 -10.12
N LEU A 114 -20.25 0.26 -11.34
CA LEU A 114 -21.11 -0.60 -12.15
C LEU A 114 -21.33 -1.98 -11.52
N TYR A 115 -20.31 -2.54 -10.87
CA TYR A 115 -20.40 -3.81 -10.18
C TYR A 115 -21.29 -3.71 -8.93
N GLN A 116 -21.15 -2.62 -8.18
CA GLN A 116 -21.96 -2.32 -7.02
C GLN A 116 -23.45 -2.16 -7.40
N GLU A 117 -23.75 -1.38 -8.43
CA GLU A 117 -25.12 -1.20 -8.95
C GLU A 117 -25.74 -2.52 -9.43
N LYS A 118 -24.97 -3.37 -10.12
CA LYS A 118 -25.42 -4.71 -10.50
C LYS A 118 -25.69 -5.61 -9.30
N SER A 119 -24.88 -5.50 -8.24
CA SER A 119 -25.06 -6.28 -7.02
C SER A 119 -26.32 -5.85 -6.25
N GLU A 120 -26.60 -4.54 -6.21
CA GLU A 120 -27.78 -3.93 -5.61
C GLU A 120 -29.06 -4.36 -6.35
N GLN A 121 -29.10 -4.24 -7.68
CA GLN A 121 -30.23 -4.74 -8.49
C GLN A 121 -30.50 -6.23 -8.27
N LYS A 122 -29.45 -7.04 -8.14
CA LYS A 122 -29.58 -8.47 -7.88
C LYS A 122 -30.16 -8.73 -6.50
N ASN A 123 -29.79 -7.96 -5.49
CA ASN A 123 -30.33 -8.05 -4.14
C ASN A 123 -31.80 -7.60 -4.09
N ASP A 124 -32.15 -6.51 -4.77
CA ASP A 124 -33.53 -6.03 -4.86
C ASP A 124 -34.44 -7.04 -5.57
N SER A 125 -33.93 -7.69 -6.63
CA SER A 125 -34.65 -8.78 -7.32
C SER A 125 -34.88 -10.00 -6.42
N LYS A 126 -33.96 -10.27 -5.48
CA LYS A 126 -34.12 -11.36 -4.50
C LYS A 126 -35.12 -10.96 -3.41
N LEU A 127 -35.02 -9.74 -2.89
CA LEU A 127 -35.91 -9.20 -1.87
C LEU A 127 -37.37 -9.20 -2.34
N SER A 128 -37.62 -8.69 -3.55
CA SER A 128 -38.95 -8.73 -4.16
C SER A 128 -39.49 -10.16 -4.33
N LYS A 129 -38.66 -11.09 -4.80
CA LYS A 129 -39.04 -12.52 -4.90
C LYS A 129 -39.35 -13.16 -3.55
N THR A 130 -38.60 -12.83 -2.50
CA THR A 130 -38.87 -13.34 -1.14
C THR A 130 -40.14 -12.75 -0.55
N LEU A 131 -40.38 -11.45 -0.76
CA LEU A 131 -41.58 -10.77 -0.26
C LEU A 131 -42.85 -11.30 -0.95
N LEU A 132 -42.80 -11.54 -2.26
CA LEU A 132 -43.92 -12.15 -2.99
C LEU A 132 -44.22 -13.59 -2.52
N LYS A 133 -43.21 -14.34 -2.06
CA LYS A 133 -43.41 -15.69 -1.50
C LYS A 133 -44.00 -15.68 -0.09
N THR A 134 -43.85 -14.60 0.67
CA THR A 134 -44.41 -14.49 2.02
C THR A 134 -45.84 -13.94 2.06
N VAL A 135 -46.33 -13.39 0.94
CA VAL A 135 -47.68 -12.80 0.83
C VAL A 135 -48.69 -13.77 0.20
N ASN A 136 -48.21 -14.84 -0.46
CA ASN A 136 -49.02 -15.99 -0.90
C ASN A 136 -48.91 -17.14 0.10
#